data_AF-A0A2D4KHT3-F1
#
_entry.id   AF-A0A2D4KHT3-F1
#
_cell.length_a   1.000
_cell.length_b   1.000
_cell.length_c   1.000
_cell.angle_alpha   90.00
_cell.angle_beta   90.00
_cell.angle_gamma   90.00
#
_symmetry.space_group_name_H-M   'P 1'
#
loop_
_entity.id
_entity.type
_entity.pdbx_description
1 polymer ?
#
loop_
_entity_poly.entity_id
_entity_poly.type
_entity_poly.pdbx_seq_one_letter_code
_entity_poly.pdbx_strand_id
1 'polypeptide(L)'
;VHGNLKREFANFTFPRLPGKWPFSLSEQQLDARRRGLEEYLEKVCSIRVIGESDVMQEFLSESDENFNGVSDVELRVALPDITTVTVRVKKNSTTDQVYQAVASKVGMDSTTA
;
A
#
# COMPACT_ATOMS: atom_id res chain seq x y z
N VAL A 1 -3.53 -0.36 -9.82
CA VAL A 1 -3.25 -0.67 -11.25
C VAL A 1 -3.83 -1.99 -11.74
N HIS A 2 -3.35 -3.17 -11.34
CA HIS A 2 -3.84 -4.44 -11.92
C HIS A 2 -5.38 -4.60 -11.92
N GLY A 3 -6.04 -4.19 -10.83
CA GLY A 3 -7.51 -4.21 -10.77
C GLY A 3 -8.20 -3.23 -11.72
N ASN A 4 -7.61 -2.06 -11.98
CA ASN A 4 -8.12 -1.10 -12.95
C ASN A 4 -7.92 -1.61 -14.39
N LEU A 5 -6.71 -2.13 -14.68
CA LEU A 5 -6.41 -2.75 -15.98
C LEU A 5 -7.35 -3.93 -16.28
N LYS A 6 -7.68 -4.78 -15.30
CA LYS A 6 -8.65 -5.86 -15.48
C LYS A 6 -10.07 -5.38 -15.79
N ARG A 7 -10.46 -4.22 -15.24
CA ARG A 7 -11.78 -3.63 -15.49
C ARG A 7 -11.85 -3.04 -16.89
N GLU A 8 -10.79 -2.37 -17.33
CA GLU A 8 -10.70 -1.68 -18.60
C GLU A 8 -10.46 -2.65 -19.77
N PHE A 9 -9.58 -3.63 -19.58
CA PHE A 9 -9.24 -4.65 -20.59
C PHE A 9 -9.81 -6.02 -20.21
N ALA A 10 -11.12 -6.10 -20.01
CA ALA A 10 -11.80 -7.33 -19.54
C ALA A 10 -11.60 -8.55 -20.47
N ASN A 11 -11.37 -8.32 -21.76
CA ASN A 11 -11.13 -9.36 -22.76
C ASN A 11 -9.66 -9.80 -22.85
N PHE A 12 -8.76 -9.16 -22.09
CA PHE A 12 -7.35 -9.50 -22.07
C PHE A 12 -7.02 -10.50 -20.95
N THR A 13 -6.35 -11.59 -21.30
CA THR A 13 -5.87 -12.57 -20.33
C THR A 13 -4.58 -12.09 -19.68
N PHE A 14 -4.71 -11.41 -18.54
CA PHE A 14 -3.56 -10.91 -17.80
C PHE A 14 -2.66 -12.05 -17.27
N PRO A 15 -1.32 -11.87 -17.32
CA PRO A 15 -0.40 -12.78 -16.65
C PRO A 15 -0.63 -12.78 -15.13
N ARG A 16 -0.17 -13.85 -14.47
CA ARG A 16 -0.35 -13.99 -13.02
C ARG A 16 0.48 -12.95 -12.27
N LEU A 17 -0.20 -12.01 -11.61
CA LEU A 17 0.46 -11.05 -10.72
C LEU A 17 0.91 -11.76 -9.43
N PRO A 18 2.17 -11.57 -8.97
CA PRO A 18 2.60 -12.02 -7.65
C PRO A 18 1.69 -11.47 -6.54
N GLY A 19 1.05 -12.37 -5.80
CA GLY A 19 0.11 -12.03 -4.74
C GLY A 19 0.78 -11.46 -3.49
N LYS A 20 -0.03 -10.88 -2.60
CA LYS A 20 0.44 -10.52 -1.25
C LYS A 20 0.53 -11.79 -0.41
N TRP A 21 1.58 -11.91 0.39
CA TRP A 21 1.75 -12.97 1.37
C TRP A 21 1.38 -12.45 2.76
N PRO A 22 0.65 -13.21 3.59
CA PRO A 22 0.19 -12.74 4.89
C PRO A 22 1.29 -12.72 5.97
N PHE A 23 2.46 -13.28 5.67
CA PHE A 23 3.63 -13.30 6.56
C PHE A 23 4.75 -12.42 5.99
N SER A 24 5.71 -12.06 6.84
CA SER A 24 6.94 -11.42 6.38
C SER A 24 7.63 -12.31 5.34
N LEU A 25 8.08 -11.69 4.26
CA LEU A 25 8.82 -12.38 3.20
C LEU A 25 10.30 -12.43 3.59
N SER A 26 10.95 -13.58 3.40
CA SER A 26 12.41 -13.65 3.45
C SER A 26 13.03 -12.84 2.30
N GLU A 27 14.32 -12.50 2.38
CA GLU A 27 15.02 -11.79 1.29
C GLU A 27 14.90 -12.54 -0.04
N GLN A 28 15.02 -13.87 -0.02
CA GLN A 28 14.85 -14.69 -1.22
C GLN A 28 13.43 -14.58 -1.79
N GLN A 29 12.41 -14.56 -0.93
CA GLN A 29 11.02 -14.41 -1.36
C GLN A 29 10.73 -12.98 -1.86
N LEU A 30 11.40 -11.96 -1.29
CA LEU A 30 11.34 -10.58 -1.77
C LEU A 30 11.94 -10.46 -3.16
N ASP A 31 13.12 -11.06 -3.41
CA ASP A 31 13.75 -11.04 -4.74
C ASP A 31 12.90 -11.81 -5.77
N ALA A 32 12.38 -12.99 -5.42
CA ALA A 32 11.48 -13.74 -6.29
C ALA A 32 10.22 -12.94 -6.63
N ARG A 33 9.65 -12.22 -5.64
CA ARG A 33 8.50 -11.34 -5.85
C ARG A 33 8.84 -10.14 -6.74
N ARG A 34 10.01 -9.51 -6.55
CA ARG A 34 10.50 -8.41 -7.37
C ARG A 34 10.60 -8.83 -8.84
N ARG A 35 11.30 -9.94 -9.13
CA ARG A 35 11.42 -10.48 -10.50
C ARG A 35 10.05 -10.80 -11.11
N GLY A 36 9.16 -11.43 -10.33
CA GLY A 36 7.80 -11.73 -10.82
C GLY A 36 6.96 -10.48 -11.13
N LEU A 37 7.19 -9.37 -10.41
CA LEU A 37 6.54 -8.09 -10.70
C LEU A 37 7.12 -7.44 -11.95
N GLU A 38 8.43 -7.52 -12.15
CA GLU A 38 9.12 -7.06 -13.36
C GLU A 38 8.63 -7.81 -14.60
N GLU A 39 8.60 -9.14 -14.57
CA GLU A 39 8.09 -9.97 -15.66
C GLU A 39 6.61 -9.68 -15.96
N TYR A 40 5.79 -9.43 -14.92
CA TYR A 40 4.40 -9.06 -15.10
C TYR A 40 4.29 -7.72 -15.84
N LEU A 41 5.05 -6.71 -15.42
CA LEU A 41 5.07 -5.39 -16.04
C LEU A 41 5.53 -5.47 -17.49
N GLU A 42 6.62 -6.18 -17.77
CA GLU A 42 7.15 -6.38 -19.12
C GLU A 42 6.09 -6.98 -20.05
N LYS A 43 5.41 -8.06 -19.62
CA LYS A 43 4.38 -8.73 -20.42
C LYS A 43 3.14 -7.87 -20.65
N VAL A 44 2.80 -7.00 -19.72
CA VAL A 44 1.62 -6.12 -19.85
C VAL A 44 1.96 -4.90 -20.70
N CYS A 45 3.15 -4.32 -20.55
CA CYS A 45 3.61 -3.17 -21.32
C CYS A 45 4.02 -3.54 -22.76
N SER A 46 4.36 -4.80 -23.03
CA SER A 46 4.64 -5.27 -24.40
C SER A 46 3.42 -5.16 -25.33
N ILE A 47 2.22 -5.09 -24.75
CA ILE A 47 0.98 -4.88 -25.48
C ILE A 47 0.74 -3.39 -25.58
N ARG A 48 1.00 -2.83 -26.76
CA ARG A 48 0.96 -1.40 -27.02
C ARG A 48 -0.28 -0.69 -26.45
N VAL A 49 -1.48 -1.19 -26.73
CA VAL A 49 -2.74 -0.59 -26.25
C VAL A 49 -2.83 -0.53 -24.71
N ILE A 50 -2.24 -1.50 -24.01
CA ILE A 50 -2.24 -1.52 -22.54
C ILE A 50 -1.08 -0.71 -21.98
N GLY A 51 0.10 -0.81 -22.59
CA GLY A 51 1.29 -0.03 -22.22
C GLY A 51 1.07 1.48 -22.39
N GLU A 52 0.37 1.89 -23.45
CA GLU A 52 0.01 3.28 -23.76
C GLU A 52 -1.29 3.75 -23.06
N SER A 53 -1.94 2.90 -22.26
CA SER A 53 -3.17 3.28 -21.56
C SER A 53 -2.93 4.34 -20.48
N ASP A 54 -3.91 5.21 -20.26
CA ASP A 54 -3.85 6.27 -19.24
C ASP A 54 -3.53 5.69 -17.86
N VAL A 55 -4.15 4.56 -17.49
CA VAL A 55 -3.91 3.87 -16.21
C VAL A 55 -2.46 3.39 -16.06
N MET A 56 -1.82 2.95 -17.14
CA MET A 56 -0.42 2.51 -17.10
C MET A 56 0.54 3.69 -17.11
N GLN A 57 0.28 4.69 -17.94
CA GLN A 57 1.13 5.88 -18.03
C GLN A 57 1.10 6.69 -16.73
N GLU A 58 -0.07 6.89 -16.13
CA GLU A 58 -0.22 7.52 -14.81
C GLU A 58 0.62 6.77 -13.77
N PHE A 59 0.48 5.45 -13.70
CA PHE A 59 1.24 4.60 -12.79
C PHE A 59 2.75 4.68 -12.96
N LEU A 60 3.24 4.70 -14.20
CA LEU A 60 4.68 4.79 -14.48
C LEU A 60 5.20 6.22 -14.28
N SER A 61 4.34 7.24 -14.40
CA SER A 61 4.71 8.64 -14.21
C SER A 61 4.78 9.06 -12.73
N GLU A 62 3.99 8.46 -11.86
CA GLU A 62 3.95 8.76 -10.41
C GLU A 62 5.07 8.07 -9.60
N SER A 63 6.30 8.07 -10.11
CA SER A 63 7.38 7.20 -9.62
C SER A 63 8.29 7.75 -8.53
N ASP A 64 7.94 8.81 -7.76
CA ASP A 64 8.84 9.25 -6.68
C ASP A 64 8.20 9.73 -5.35
N GLU A 65 6.98 10.31 -5.31
CA GLU A 65 6.52 10.95 -4.06
C GLU A 65 5.36 10.25 -3.32
N ASN A 66 4.58 9.38 -3.98
CA ASN A 66 3.26 9.02 -3.43
C ASN A 66 2.92 7.52 -3.33
N PHE A 67 3.85 6.64 -3.73
CA PHE A 67 3.51 5.24 -4.02
C PHE A 67 3.19 4.34 -2.82
N ASN A 68 3.51 4.77 -1.60
CA ASN A 68 3.17 3.98 -0.41
C ASN A 68 1.72 4.17 0.07
N GLY A 69 0.87 4.89 -0.67
CA GLY A 69 -0.47 5.24 -0.20
C GLY A 69 -0.42 6.00 1.13
N VAL A 70 0.63 6.80 1.32
CA VAL A 70 1.00 7.54 2.54
C VAL A 70 0.13 8.80 2.65
N SER A 71 -1.15 8.65 2.34
CA SER A 71 -2.15 9.65 2.64
C SER A 71 -2.33 9.68 4.16
N ASP A 72 -2.49 10.88 4.71
CA ASP A 72 -2.93 11.02 6.08
C ASP A 72 -4.38 10.56 6.19
N VAL A 73 -4.68 9.82 7.25
CA VAL A 73 -6.03 9.41 7.62
C VAL A 73 -6.29 9.84 9.06
N GLU A 74 -7.53 10.21 9.35
CA GLU A 74 -7.99 10.41 10.72
C GLU A 74 -8.52 9.11 11.28
N LEU A 75 -7.89 8.61 12.33
CA LEU A 75 -8.32 7.43 13.05
C LEU A 75 -8.97 7.86 14.36
N ARG A 76 -10.24 7.45 14.55
CA ARG A 76 -10.96 7.63 15.82
C ARG A 76 -10.73 6.41 16.70
N VAL A 77 -10.11 6.62 17.85
CA VAL A 77 -9.74 5.58 18.80
C VAL A 77 -10.58 5.75 20.06
N ALA A 78 -11.30 4.70 20.45
CA ALA A 78 -12.03 4.67 21.71
C ALA A 78 -11.07 4.34 22.86
N LEU A 79 -11.16 5.12 23.94
CA LEU A 79 -10.37 4.92 25.15
C LEU A 79 -11.20 4.18 26.22
N PRO A 80 -10.55 3.58 27.22
CA PRO A 80 -11.24 2.88 28.32
C PRO A 80 -12.19 3.76 29.13
N ASP A 81 -11.98 5.08 29.14
CA ASP A 81 -12.84 6.07 29.80
C ASP A 81 -14.07 6.48 28.97
N ILE A 82 -14.36 5.73 27.88
CA ILE A 82 -15.49 5.94 26.96
C ILE A 82 -15.30 7.20 26.08
N THR A 83 -14.20 7.93 26.24
CA THR A 83 -13.87 9.05 25.36
C THR A 83 -13.32 8.55 24.03
N THR A 84 -13.31 9.43 23.02
CA THR A 84 -12.72 9.12 21.71
C THR A 84 -11.67 10.16 21.36
N VAL A 85 -10.51 9.68 20.91
CA VAL A 85 -9.41 10.53 20.45
C VAL A 85 -9.27 10.35 18.95
N THR A 86 -9.06 11.47 18.25
CA THR A 86 -8.79 11.46 16.81
C THR A 86 -7.30 11.72 16.60
N VAL A 87 -6.62 10.78 15.93
CA VAL A 87 -5.21 10.91 15.55
C VAL A 87 -5.08 10.93 14.03
N ARG A 88 -4.23 11.82 13.52
CA ARG A 88 -3.88 11.89 12.10
C ARG A 88 -2.61 11.07 11.89
N VAL A 89 -2.74 9.94 11.20
CA VAL A 89 -1.65 8.99 10.96
C VAL A 89 -1.56 8.64 9.48
N LYS A 90 -0.45 8.06 9.03
CA LYS A 90 -0.34 7.58 7.65
C LYS A 90 -1.18 6.32 7.49
N LYS A 91 -1.80 6.14 6.33
CA LYS A 91 -2.59 4.92 6.03
C LYS A 91 -1.79 3.62 6.12
N ASN A 92 -0.47 3.69 5.96
CA ASN A 92 0.46 2.57 6.12
C ASN A 92 1.10 2.50 7.52
N SER A 93 0.64 3.32 8.48
CA SER A 93 1.18 3.28 9.83
C SER A 93 0.92 1.94 10.50
N THR A 94 1.93 1.44 11.21
CA THR A 94 1.82 0.21 12.00
C THR A 94 1.05 0.46 13.29
N THR A 95 0.59 -0.61 13.94
CA THR A 95 -0.06 -0.54 15.25
C THR A 95 0.78 0.24 16.26
N ASP A 96 2.10 0.03 16.30
CA ASP A 96 3.01 0.76 17.20
C ASP A 96 3.04 2.26 16.93
N GLN A 97 3.06 2.66 15.66
CA GLN A 97 3.04 4.08 15.29
C GLN A 97 1.71 4.75 15.65
N VAL A 98 0.60 4.04 15.46
CA VAL A 98 -0.73 4.53 15.87
C VAL A 98 -0.80 4.63 17.39
N TYR A 99 -0.31 3.62 18.11
CA TYR A 99 -0.26 3.61 19.58
C TYR A 99 0.54 4.80 20.10
N GLN A 100 1.74 5.04 19.56
CA GLN A 100 2.59 6.16 19.96
C GLN A 100 1.92 7.52 19.70
N ALA A 101 1.23 7.66 18.56
CA ALA A 101 0.49 8.87 18.23
C ALA A 101 -0.69 9.10 19.20
N VAL A 102 -1.40 8.04 19.60
CA VAL A 102 -2.47 8.12 20.60
C VAL A 102 -1.89 8.47 21.98
N ALA A 103 -0.86 7.75 22.44
CA ALA A 103 -0.21 7.97 23.72
C ALA A 103 0.30 9.41 23.87
N SER A 104 0.99 9.92 22.85
CA SER A 104 1.43 11.32 22.81
C SER A 104 0.25 12.30 22.82
N LYS A 105 -0.85 12.00 22.12
CA LYS A 105 -2.04 12.85 22.07
C LYS A 105 -2.79 12.93 23.41
N VAL A 106 -2.77 11.85 24.20
CA VAL A 106 -3.41 11.78 25.52
C VAL A 106 -2.48 12.18 26.68
N GLY A 107 -1.24 12.59 26.39
CA GLY A 107 -0.26 12.94 27.43
C GLY A 107 0.23 11.75 28.24
N MET A 108 0.18 10.55 27.66
CA MET A 108 0.85 9.36 28.20
C MET A 108 2.31 9.41 27.75
N ASP A 109 3.07 10.30 28.35
CA ASP A 109 4.53 10.30 28.24
C ASP A 109 5.01 9.00 28.90
N SER A 110 5.97 8.32 28.28
CA SER A 110 6.51 7.02 28.73
C SER A 110 7.05 7.08 30.15
N THR A 111 6.19 6.90 31.14
CA THR A 111 6.49 6.60 32.53
C THR A 111 5.37 5.72 33.02
N THR A 112 5.47 4.42 32.72
CA THR A 112 5.03 3.35 33.62
C THR A 112 5.72 2.06 33.20
N ALA A 113 6.65 1.64 34.07
CA ALA A 113 7.34 0.36 34.22
C ALA A 113 8.42 -0.03 33.20
#